data_AF-A0A7R9MIH2-F1
#
_entry.id   AF-A0A7R9MIH2-F1
#
_cell.length_a   1.000
_cell.length_b   1.000
_cell.length_c   1.000
_cell.angle_alpha   90.00
_cell.angle_beta   90.00
_cell.angle_gamma   90.00
#
_symmetry.space_group_name_H-M   'P 1'
#
loop_
_entity.id
_entity.type
_entity.pdbx_description
1 polymer ?
#
loop_
_entity_poly.entity_id
_entity_poly.type
_entity_poly.pdbx_seq_one_letter_code
_entity_poly.pdbx_strand_id
1 'polypeptide(L)'
;MVKMRANGADSGDDQQAVSLQMDRLWRPVFDKYDANKDGVIECHHFKRILKESAQRPRLQRLIRYAAMAVVPKSQRRSIIRRYLEEYNCMPPPLFLLVISVLEISVFVYYCVDLGQISAIGPVPWKSPLIYDPCKRQEAWRFITYMLIHAGFVHMFFNVLVQLILGIPLEMVHKWWRVGIVYLSGVAAGSLGANISDPYSFLAGASGGVYALISAHLASVVINWGEMEFNWIRLAGLLLFGGTDIGVAIYGRYTDDKENRTSYSAHIAGALAGFLVGINVLRNLRVRRWETILGWVVLVVYILLMGFAIIFNIANKEHYINPENPLQCRIPQTHDPIQGPQ
;
A
#
# COMPACT_ATOMS: atom_id res chain seq x y z
N MET A 1 -29.54 -25.72 2.30
CA MET A 1 -29.34 -25.91 0.84
C MET A 1 -29.03 -24.53 0.23
N VAL A 2 -27.76 -24.16 0.13
CA VAL A 2 -27.33 -22.86 -0.42
C VAL A 2 -26.87 -23.11 -1.86
N LYS A 3 -27.58 -22.54 -2.84
CA LYS A 3 -27.24 -22.62 -4.27
C LYS A 3 -26.43 -21.38 -4.65
N MET A 4 -25.15 -21.56 -5.00
CA MET A 4 -24.39 -20.58 -5.77
C MET A 4 -24.22 -21.11 -7.19
N ARG A 5 -24.68 -20.32 -8.17
CA ARG A 5 -24.73 -20.67 -9.59
C ARG A 5 -23.54 -20.02 -10.28
N ALA A 6 -22.54 -20.82 -10.67
CA ALA A 6 -21.49 -20.42 -11.60
C ALA A 6 -21.88 -20.89 -13.01
N ASN A 7 -21.87 -19.98 -13.98
CA ASN A 7 -22.17 -20.28 -15.38
C ASN A 7 -20.88 -20.61 -16.15
N GLY A 8 -20.84 -21.83 -16.69
CA GLY A 8 -20.05 -22.28 -17.84
C GLY A 8 -18.61 -22.70 -17.53
N ALA A 9 -18.14 -23.89 -17.88
CA ALA A 9 -18.75 -25.11 -18.37
C ALA A 9 -17.70 -26.19 -18.10
N ASP A 10 -17.91 -27.05 -17.10
CA ASP A 10 -17.42 -28.42 -17.15
C ASP A 10 -18.27 -29.30 -16.22
N SER A 11 -18.61 -30.47 -16.74
CA SER A 11 -19.49 -31.56 -16.30
C SER A 11 -20.40 -31.39 -15.06
N GLY A 12 -21.69 -31.75 -15.23
CA GLY A 12 -22.67 -31.85 -14.13
C GLY A 12 -22.31 -32.89 -13.06
N ASP A 13 -21.51 -33.90 -13.43
CA ASP A 13 -20.95 -34.88 -12.50
C ASP A 13 -19.86 -34.28 -11.61
N ASP A 14 -19.00 -33.38 -12.12
CA ASP A 14 -17.97 -32.72 -11.30
C ASP A 14 -18.59 -31.71 -10.33
N GLN A 15 -19.62 -30.97 -10.74
CA GLN A 15 -20.33 -30.09 -9.81
C GLN A 15 -21.08 -30.87 -8.72
N GLN A 16 -21.66 -32.02 -9.07
CA GLN A 16 -22.34 -32.88 -8.11
C GLN A 16 -21.33 -33.59 -7.19
N ALA A 17 -20.18 -34.02 -7.71
CA ALA A 17 -19.09 -34.62 -6.95
C ALA A 17 -18.44 -33.60 -6.00
N VAL A 18 -18.17 -32.38 -6.46
CA VAL A 18 -17.66 -31.28 -5.63
C VAL A 18 -18.68 -30.91 -4.56
N SER A 19 -19.98 -30.82 -4.89
CA SER A 19 -21.03 -30.56 -3.90
C SER A 19 -21.13 -31.69 -2.86
N LEU A 20 -21.07 -32.96 -3.28
CA LEU A 20 -21.09 -34.13 -2.40
C LEU A 20 -19.85 -34.20 -1.52
N GLN A 21 -18.68 -33.86 -2.07
CA GLN A 21 -17.41 -33.82 -1.35
C GLN A 21 -17.40 -32.67 -0.34
N MET A 22 -17.92 -31.49 -0.72
CA MET A 22 -18.07 -30.35 0.18
C MET A 22 -19.06 -30.68 1.31
N ASP A 23 -20.19 -31.31 0.99
CA ASP A 23 -21.17 -31.76 2.00
C ASP A 23 -20.58 -32.83 2.94
N ARG A 24 -19.81 -33.79 2.42
CA ARG A 24 -19.12 -34.79 3.26
C ARG A 24 -18.06 -34.17 4.18
N LEU A 25 -17.37 -33.13 3.72
CA LEU A 25 -16.33 -32.44 4.51
C LEU A 25 -16.93 -31.47 5.53
N TRP A 26 -17.98 -30.73 5.15
CA TRP A 26 -18.52 -29.65 5.97
C TRP A 26 -19.64 -30.09 6.90
N ARG A 27 -20.50 -31.05 6.54
CA ARG A 27 -21.61 -31.49 7.41
C ARG A 27 -21.15 -31.99 8.79
N PRO A 28 -20.11 -32.84 8.92
CA PRO A 28 -19.64 -33.29 10.23
C PRO A 28 -19.08 -32.14 11.09
N VAL A 29 -18.51 -31.12 10.44
CA VAL A 29 -18.02 -29.92 11.11
C VAL A 29 -19.21 -29.06 11.53
N PHE A 30 -20.17 -28.81 10.64
CA PHE A 30 -21.35 -28.01 10.89
C PHE A 30 -22.21 -28.60 12.02
N ASP A 31 -22.54 -29.89 11.93
CA ASP A 31 -23.36 -30.63 12.90
C ASP A 31 -22.70 -30.68 14.30
N LYS A 32 -21.38 -30.55 14.39
CA LYS A 32 -20.65 -30.46 15.66
C LYS A 32 -20.88 -29.14 16.39
N TYR A 33 -21.14 -28.04 15.68
CA TYR A 33 -21.27 -26.70 16.28
C TYR A 33 -22.69 -26.12 16.18
N ASP A 34 -23.57 -26.73 15.39
CA ASP A 34 -25.02 -26.52 15.40
C ASP A 34 -25.68 -27.40 16.49
N ALA A 35 -25.50 -26.98 17.75
CA ALA A 35 -25.93 -27.77 18.92
C ALA A 35 -27.46 -27.88 19.06
N ASN A 36 -28.20 -26.91 18.51
CA ASN A 36 -29.66 -26.85 18.52
C ASN A 36 -30.30 -27.35 17.22
N LYS A 37 -29.50 -27.73 16.20
CA LYS A 37 -29.94 -28.31 14.93
C LYS A 37 -30.90 -27.41 14.15
N ASP A 38 -30.75 -26.10 14.28
CA ASP A 38 -31.61 -25.12 13.59
C ASP A 38 -31.05 -24.72 12.21
N GLY A 39 -29.89 -25.26 11.83
CA GLY A 39 -29.22 -24.92 10.58
C GLY A 39 -28.48 -23.59 10.62
N VAL A 40 -28.25 -23.01 11.81
CA VAL A 40 -27.61 -21.70 12.00
C VAL A 40 -26.55 -21.78 13.11
N ILE A 41 -25.31 -21.44 12.78
CA ILE A 41 -24.24 -21.37 13.79
C ILE A 41 -24.22 -19.97 14.39
N GLU A 42 -24.59 -19.87 15.67
CA GLU A 42 -24.52 -18.60 16.40
C GLU A 42 -23.08 -18.01 16.43
N CYS A 43 -23.00 -16.67 16.42
CA CYS A 43 -21.74 -15.93 16.34
C CYS A 43 -20.71 -16.33 17.42
N HIS A 44 -21.17 -16.71 18.62
CA HIS A 44 -20.30 -17.15 19.70
C HIS A 44 -19.67 -18.53 19.43
N HIS A 45 -20.39 -19.45 18.77
CA HIS A 45 -19.86 -20.73 18.30
C HIS A 45 -18.97 -20.56 17.07
N PHE A 46 -19.28 -19.64 16.16
CA PHE A 46 -18.40 -19.30 15.04
C PHE A 46 -17.03 -18.78 15.52
N LYS A 47 -17.01 -17.96 16.59
CA LYS A 47 -15.77 -17.55 17.26
C LYS A 47 -14.97 -18.73 17.83
N ARG A 48 -15.66 -19.76 18.35
CA ARG A 48 -15.01 -21.00 18.84
C ARG A 48 -14.41 -21.80 17.68
N ILE A 49 -15.13 -21.91 16.56
CA ILE A 49 -14.64 -22.54 15.31
C ILE A 49 -13.40 -21.83 14.79
N LEU A 50 -13.39 -20.50 14.73
CA LEU A 50 -12.21 -19.72 14.31
C LEU A 50 -11.03 -19.90 15.26
N LYS A 51 -11.30 -19.99 16.58
CA LYS A 51 -10.27 -20.22 17.61
C LYS A 51 -9.67 -21.62 17.54
N GLU A 52 -10.46 -22.62 17.15
CA GLU A 52 -10.01 -23.99 16.89
C GLU A 52 -9.32 -24.13 15.52
N SER A 53 -9.79 -23.44 14.48
CA SER A 53 -9.15 -23.35 13.16
C SER A 53 -7.80 -22.62 13.22
N ALA A 54 -7.63 -21.69 14.17
CA ALA A 54 -6.35 -21.07 14.48
C ALA A 54 -5.32 -22.07 15.04
N GLN A 55 -5.70 -23.32 15.35
CA GLN A 55 -4.79 -24.42 15.72
C GLN A 55 -4.23 -25.19 14.51
N ARG A 56 -4.37 -24.69 13.26
CA ARG A 56 -3.66 -25.27 12.11
C ARG A 56 -2.14 -25.07 12.27
N PRO A 57 -1.36 -26.14 12.51
CA PRO A 57 0.00 -26.01 13.05
C PRO A 57 1.00 -25.33 12.10
N ARG A 58 0.76 -25.34 10.79
CA ARG A 58 1.63 -24.68 9.80
C ARG A 58 1.45 -23.17 9.76
N LEU A 59 0.20 -22.70 9.67
CA LEU A 59 -0.13 -21.28 9.71
C LEU A 59 0.19 -20.68 11.09
N GLN A 60 -0.10 -21.42 12.16
CA GLN A 60 0.25 -21.02 13.52
C GLN A 60 1.76 -21.01 13.76
N ARG A 61 2.54 -21.91 13.14
CA ARG A 61 4.01 -21.85 13.15
C ARG A 61 4.51 -20.61 12.41
N LEU A 62 4.03 -20.32 11.21
CA LEU A 62 4.46 -19.15 10.45
C LEU A 62 4.16 -17.85 11.21
N ILE A 63 2.95 -17.74 11.76
CA ILE A 63 2.53 -16.61 12.59
C ILE A 63 3.35 -16.56 13.89
N ARG A 64 3.63 -17.69 14.54
CA ARG A 64 4.50 -17.74 15.73
C ARG A 64 5.95 -17.37 15.41
N TYR A 65 6.49 -17.77 14.25
CA TYR A 65 7.83 -17.38 13.83
C TYR A 65 7.90 -15.88 13.53
N ALA A 66 6.93 -15.35 12.79
CA ALA A 66 6.80 -13.92 12.54
C ALA A 66 6.60 -13.14 13.85
N ALA A 67 5.78 -13.62 14.77
CA ALA A 67 5.54 -13.00 16.07
C ALA A 67 6.76 -13.10 17.00
N MET A 68 7.47 -14.24 17.03
CA MET A 68 8.71 -14.39 17.80
C MET A 68 9.85 -13.56 17.22
N ALA A 69 9.85 -13.26 15.93
CA ALA A 69 10.79 -12.32 15.33
C ALA A 69 10.54 -10.86 15.77
N VAL A 70 9.42 -10.57 16.43
CA VAL A 70 8.97 -9.22 16.79
C VAL A 70 8.84 -9.03 18.31
N VAL A 71 8.84 -10.10 19.14
CA VAL A 71 8.51 -10.05 20.58
C VAL A 71 9.66 -10.52 21.50
N PRO A 72 10.03 -9.77 22.57
CA PRO A 72 11.22 -10.03 23.40
C PRO A 72 11.04 -11.10 24.50
N LYS A 73 12.16 -11.77 24.86
CA LYS A 73 12.24 -12.89 25.82
C LYS A 73 11.84 -12.62 27.27
N SER A 74 12.03 -11.42 27.83
CA SER A 74 11.93 -11.20 29.30
C SER A 74 10.50 -11.15 29.87
N GLN A 75 9.47 -11.02 29.01
CA GLN A 75 8.05 -11.00 29.43
C GLN A 75 7.15 -11.94 28.61
N ARG A 76 7.75 -12.97 27.99
CA ARG A 76 7.08 -13.88 27.04
C ARG A 76 5.70 -14.34 27.50
N ARG A 77 5.47 -14.79 28.73
CA ARG A 77 4.17 -15.38 29.08
C ARG A 77 3.01 -14.38 29.18
N SER A 78 3.20 -13.20 29.77
CA SER A 78 2.11 -12.22 29.98
C SER A 78 1.90 -11.34 28.74
N ILE A 79 2.98 -10.93 28.07
CA ILE A 79 2.89 -10.21 26.80
C ILE A 79 2.41 -11.14 25.69
N ILE A 80 2.88 -12.39 25.54
CA ILE A 80 2.31 -13.28 24.50
C ILE A 80 0.82 -13.51 24.74
N ARG A 81 0.36 -13.60 25.99
CA ARG A 81 -1.09 -13.69 26.27
C ARG A 81 -1.82 -12.44 25.80
N ARG A 82 -1.39 -11.24 26.20
CA ARG A 82 -1.97 -9.97 25.73
C ARG A 82 -1.83 -9.73 24.23
N TYR A 83 -0.69 -10.08 23.65
CA TYR A 83 -0.36 -9.90 22.24
C TYR A 83 -1.16 -10.88 21.39
N LEU A 84 -1.37 -12.13 21.83
CA LEU A 84 -2.26 -13.11 21.19
C LEU A 84 -3.75 -12.83 21.45
N GLU A 85 -4.11 -12.23 22.58
CA GLU A 85 -5.47 -11.78 22.89
C GLU A 85 -5.83 -10.49 22.12
N GLU A 86 -4.86 -9.62 21.82
CA GLU A 86 -5.02 -8.44 20.95
C GLU A 86 -4.72 -8.71 19.46
N TYR A 87 -4.07 -9.84 19.13
CA TYR A 87 -3.99 -10.40 17.78
C TYR A 87 -5.32 -11.02 17.37
N ASN A 88 -6.38 -10.23 17.52
CA ASN A 88 -7.54 -10.42 16.71
C ASN A 88 -7.10 -10.11 15.27
N CYS A 89 -7.06 -11.15 14.41
CA CYS A 89 -7.09 -11.07 12.94
C CYS A 89 -8.38 -10.40 12.42
N MET A 90 -8.99 -9.59 13.28
CA MET A 90 -10.22 -8.86 13.14
C MET A 90 -9.90 -7.41 13.49
N PRO A 91 -10.00 -6.50 12.52
CA PRO A 91 -10.27 -6.76 11.11
C PRO A 91 -9.07 -7.42 10.39
N PRO A 92 -9.31 -8.25 9.36
CA PRO A 92 -8.26 -8.76 8.47
C PRO A 92 -7.49 -7.60 7.81
N PRO A 93 -6.28 -7.84 7.25
CA PRO A 93 -5.50 -6.81 6.57
C PRO A 93 -6.17 -6.41 5.25
N LEU A 94 -7.24 -5.63 5.34
CA LEU A 94 -8.11 -5.29 4.21
C LEU A 94 -7.60 -4.09 3.44
N PHE A 95 -6.94 -3.12 4.08
CA PHE A 95 -6.60 -1.86 3.41
C PHE A 95 -5.66 -2.11 2.24
N LEU A 96 -4.54 -2.80 2.46
CA LEU A 96 -3.56 -3.02 1.40
C LEU A 96 -4.03 -4.03 0.35
N LEU A 97 -4.83 -5.02 0.76
CA LEU A 97 -5.44 -5.94 -0.20
C LEU A 97 -6.42 -5.20 -1.11
N VAL A 98 -7.26 -4.31 -0.56
CA VAL A 98 -8.21 -3.50 -1.35
C VAL A 98 -7.45 -2.57 -2.29
N ILE A 99 -6.43 -1.86 -1.81
CA ILE A 99 -5.62 -0.98 -2.65
C ILE A 99 -4.93 -1.78 -3.77
N SER A 100 -4.31 -2.92 -3.49
CA SER A 100 -3.71 -3.76 -4.54
C SER A 100 -4.71 -4.29 -5.55
N VAL A 101 -5.92 -4.68 -5.13
CA VAL A 101 -6.98 -5.07 -6.06
C VAL A 101 -7.39 -3.88 -6.95
N LEU A 102 -7.50 -2.67 -6.39
CA LEU A 102 -7.81 -1.47 -7.16
C LEU A 102 -6.70 -1.13 -8.17
N GLU A 103 -5.44 -1.17 -7.75
CA GLU A 103 -4.28 -0.95 -8.63
C GLU A 103 -4.27 -1.93 -9.81
N ILE A 104 -4.43 -3.23 -9.53
CA ILE A 104 -4.49 -4.28 -10.57
C ILE A 104 -5.70 -4.08 -11.48
N SER A 105 -6.87 -3.76 -10.93
CA SER A 105 -8.10 -3.57 -11.71
C SER A 105 -7.99 -2.37 -12.66
N VAL A 106 -7.44 -1.26 -12.17
CA VAL A 106 -7.21 -0.05 -12.99
C VAL A 106 -6.16 -0.31 -14.06
N PHE A 107 -5.09 -1.05 -13.73
CA PHE A 107 -4.07 -1.44 -14.71
C PHE A 107 -4.66 -2.32 -15.82
N VAL A 108 -5.41 -3.37 -15.45
CA VAL A 108 -6.08 -4.27 -16.42
C VAL A 108 -7.05 -3.49 -17.30
N TYR A 109 -7.84 -2.57 -16.72
CA TYR A 109 -8.74 -1.71 -17.48
C TYR A 109 -8.00 -0.94 -18.59
N TYR A 110 -6.88 -0.27 -18.26
CA TYR A 110 -6.12 0.50 -19.25
C TYR A 110 -5.35 -0.36 -20.24
N CYS A 111 -4.93 -1.57 -19.87
CA CYS A 111 -4.36 -2.54 -20.80
C CYS A 111 -5.37 -2.96 -21.88
N VAL A 112 -6.63 -3.16 -21.49
CA VAL A 112 -7.73 -3.49 -22.42
C VAL A 112 -8.10 -2.29 -23.28
N ASP A 113 -8.30 -1.12 -22.67
CA ASP A 113 -8.68 0.12 -23.35
C ASP A 113 -7.66 0.56 -24.40
N LEU A 114 -6.36 0.44 -24.09
CA LEU A 114 -5.28 0.83 -24.99
C LEU A 114 -4.78 -0.33 -25.87
N GLY A 115 -5.30 -1.55 -25.69
CA GLY A 115 -4.92 -2.73 -26.48
C GLY A 115 -3.44 -3.11 -26.36
N GLN A 116 -2.78 -2.76 -25.26
CA GLN A 116 -1.34 -2.98 -25.07
C GLN A 116 -1.06 -3.54 -23.69
N ILE A 117 -0.17 -4.54 -23.62
CA ILE A 117 0.47 -5.01 -22.38
C ILE A 117 1.96 -5.12 -22.65
N SER A 118 2.78 -4.38 -21.93
CA SER A 118 4.24 -4.50 -22.01
C SER A 118 4.90 -4.31 -20.65
N ALA A 119 6.21 -4.55 -20.60
CA ALA A 119 6.98 -4.38 -19.37
C ALA A 119 6.98 -2.91 -18.89
N ILE A 120 6.97 -1.97 -19.84
CA ILE A 120 7.23 -0.53 -19.64
C ILE A 120 5.99 0.34 -20.00
N GLY A 121 4.93 -0.29 -20.53
CA GLY A 121 3.67 0.36 -20.87
C GLY A 121 2.48 -0.61 -20.79
N PRO A 122 1.25 -0.13 -20.98
CA PRO A 122 0.91 1.22 -21.42
C PRO A 122 1.02 2.26 -20.29
N VAL A 123 1.07 3.53 -20.67
CA VAL A 123 0.94 4.67 -19.76
C VAL A 123 -0.32 5.46 -20.15
N PRO A 124 -1.37 5.49 -19.32
CA PRO A 124 -2.62 6.16 -19.67
C PRO A 124 -2.53 7.67 -19.40
N TRP A 125 -1.78 8.39 -20.25
CA TRP A 125 -1.51 9.84 -20.12
C TRP A 125 -2.77 10.72 -20.03
N LYS A 126 -3.87 10.28 -20.64
CA LYS A 126 -5.16 11.01 -20.63
C LYS A 126 -6.05 10.64 -19.43
N SER A 127 -5.59 9.76 -18.54
CA SER A 127 -6.38 9.31 -17.39
C SER A 127 -6.77 10.48 -16.47
N PRO A 128 -8.00 10.50 -15.93
CA PRO A 128 -8.37 11.44 -14.88
C PRO A 128 -7.66 11.15 -13.55
N LEU A 129 -7.03 9.99 -13.40
CA LEU A 129 -6.39 9.55 -12.16
C LEU A 129 -4.90 9.87 -12.11
N ILE A 130 -4.22 9.95 -13.25
CA ILE A 130 -2.78 10.27 -13.31
C ILE A 130 -2.52 11.68 -12.79
N TYR A 131 -1.36 11.91 -12.18
CA TYR A 131 -0.98 13.27 -11.84
C TYR A 131 -0.57 14.02 -13.11
N ASP A 132 -1.30 15.09 -13.41
CA ASP A 132 -1.05 15.96 -14.55
C ASP A 132 -0.59 17.34 -14.03
N PRO A 133 0.66 17.77 -14.33
CA PRO A 133 1.19 19.05 -13.87
C PRO A 133 0.40 20.27 -14.39
N CYS A 134 -0.38 20.09 -15.46
CA CYS A 134 -1.23 21.13 -16.03
C CYS A 134 -2.60 21.23 -15.34
N LYS A 135 -2.98 20.23 -14.54
CA LYS A 135 -4.29 20.14 -13.86
C LYS A 135 -4.16 20.12 -12.34
N ARG A 136 -3.22 20.88 -11.78
CA ARG A 136 -2.97 20.95 -10.32
C ARG A 136 -4.17 21.38 -9.48
N GLN A 137 -5.15 22.05 -10.08
CA GLN A 137 -6.41 22.41 -9.40
C GLN A 137 -7.29 21.18 -9.12
N GLU A 138 -7.08 20.07 -9.82
CA GLU A 138 -7.77 18.80 -9.63
C GLU A 138 -7.13 18.03 -8.46
N ALA A 139 -7.42 18.46 -7.24
CA ALA A 139 -6.73 18.02 -6.01
C ALA A 139 -6.70 16.49 -5.80
N TRP A 140 -7.68 15.74 -6.34
CA TRP A 140 -7.69 14.28 -6.25
C TRP A 140 -6.48 13.63 -6.92
N ARG A 141 -5.90 14.27 -7.95
CA ARG A 141 -4.73 13.76 -8.68
C ARG A 141 -3.49 13.60 -7.81
N PHE A 142 -3.40 14.33 -6.70
CA PHE A 142 -2.31 14.16 -5.72
C PHE A 142 -2.41 12.85 -4.93
N ILE A 143 -3.55 12.14 -5.02
CA ILE A 143 -3.77 10.84 -4.38
C ILE A 143 -3.99 9.75 -5.43
N THR A 144 -4.87 9.97 -6.40
CA THR A 144 -5.32 8.94 -7.35
C THR A 144 -4.23 8.43 -8.28
N TYR A 145 -3.11 9.17 -8.42
CA TYR A 145 -1.98 8.74 -9.23
C TYR A 145 -1.39 7.40 -8.77
N MET A 146 -1.58 7.04 -7.50
CA MET A 146 -1.17 5.75 -6.93
C MET A 146 -1.79 4.55 -7.66
N LEU A 147 -2.94 4.74 -8.31
CA LEU A 147 -3.66 3.69 -9.04
C LEU A 147 -3.16 3.49 -10.47
N ILE A 148 -2.41 4.45 -11.01
CA ILE A 148 -1.88 4.39 -12.39
C ILE A 148 -0.46 3.84 -12.37
N HIS A 149 -0.15 2.91 -13.26
CA HIS A 149 1.18 2.31 -13.36
C HIS A 149 1.68 2.33 -14.80
N ALA A 150 2.97 2.59 -14.98
CA ALA A 150 3.65 2.63 -16.28
C ALA A 150 4.22 1.24 -16.61
N GLY A 151 3.33 0.36 -17.08
CA GLY A 151 3.69 -1.01 -17.46
C GLY A 151 3.65 -2.06 -16.34
N PHE A 152 3.73 -3.31 -16.78
CA PHE A 152 3.52 -4.49 -15.91
C PHE A 152 4.60 -4.61 -14.84
N VAL A 153 5.87 -4.36 -15.17
CA VAL A 153 6.98 -4.50 -14.22
C VAL A 153 6.84 -3.48 -13.09
N HIS A 154 6.49 -2.24 -13.43
CA HIS A 154 6.27 -1.18 -12.45
C HIS A 154 5.10 -1.52 -11.51
N MET A 155 3.96 -1.98 -12.03
CA MET A 155 2.83 -2.42 -11.21
C MET A 155 3.20 -3.62 -10.32
N PHE A 156 3.84 -4.65 -10.89
CA PHE A 156 4.18 -5.88 -10.19
C PHE A 156 5.04 -5.62 -8.96
N PHE A 157 6.12 -4.84 -9.08
CA PHE A 157 7.01 -4.56 -7.96
C PHE A 157 6.37 -3.67 -6.89
N ASN A 158 5.54 -2.69 -7.29
CA ASN A 158 4.79 -1.89 -6.31
C ASN A 158 3.88 -2.78 -5.45
N VAL A 159 3.04 -3.59 -6.10
CA VAL A 159 2.13 -4.53 -5.39
C VAL A 159 2.92 -5.54 -4.57
N LEU A 160 4.01 -6.09 -5.10
CA LEU A 160 4.82 -7.08 -4.40
C LEU A 160 5.39 -6.53 -3.10
N VAL A 161 6.07 -5.37 -3.16
CA VAL A 161 6.68 -4.74 -1.99
C VAL A 161 5.61 -4.25 -1.01
N GLN A 162 4.52 -3.67 -1.53
CA GLN A 162 3.36 -3.24 -0.75
C GLN A 162 2.78 -4.37 0.09
N LEU A 163 2.58 -5.55 -0.50
CA LEU A 163 2.00 -6.70 0.21
C LEU A 163 3.00 -7.35 1.17
N ILE A 164 4.26 -7.53 0.76
CA ILE A 164 5.31 -8.14 1.59
C ILE A 164 5.55 -7.31 2.86
N LEU A 165 5.69 -5.99 2.72
CA LEU A 165 6.00 -5.11 3.85
C LEU A 165 4.75 -4.65 4.58
N GLY A 166 3.69 -4.38 3.84
CA GLY A 166 2.52 -3.75 4.40
C GLY A 166 1.57 -4.71 5.13
N ILE A 167 1.36 -5.95 4.65
CA ILE A 167 0.48 -6.90 5.36
C ILE A 167 0.97 -7.16 6.80
N PRO A 168 2.26 -7.44 7.05
CA PRO A 168 2.76 -7.59 8.43
C PRO A 168 2.54 -6.33 9.27
N LEU A 169 2.77 -5.15 8.69
CA LEU A 169 2.56 -3.87 9.36
C LEU A 169 1.08 -3.68 9.73
N GLU A 170 0.16 -4.04 8.83
CA GLU A 170 -1.28 -3.95 9.00
C GLU A 170 -1.80 -4.94 10.06
N MET A 171 -1.25 -6.15 10.11
CA MET A 171 -1.60 -7.14 11.12
C MET A 171 -1.21 -6.68 12.54
N VAL A 172 -0.08 -5.98 12.68
CA VAL A 172 0.41 -5.47 13.97
C VAL A 172 -0.28 -4.16 14.36
N HIS A 173 -0.41 -3.22 13.43
CA HIS A 173 -0.84 -1.85 13.70
C HIS A 173 -2.31 -1.58 13.35
N LYS A 174 -3.00 -2.51 12.69
CA LYS A 174 -4.36 -2.34 12.15
C LYS A 174 -4.42 -1.45 10.90
N TRP A 175 -5.40 -1.75 10.05
CA TRP A 175 -5.63 -1.15 8.73
C TRP A 175 -5.62 0.38 8.72
N TRP A 176 -6.30 1.04 9.67
CA TRP A 176 -6.44 2.49 9.64
C TRP A 176 -5.12 3.22 9.95
N ARG A 177 -4.26 2.66 10.81
CA ARG A 177 -2.94 3.24 11.12
C ARG A 177 -2.03 3.15 9.90
N VAL A 178 -2.02 1.99 9.26
CA VAL A 178 -1.26 1.77 8.02
C VAL A 178 -1.83 2.58 6.86
N GLY A 179 -3.14 2.72 6.76
CA GLY A 179 -3.81 3.55 5.76
C GLY A 179 -3.44 5.02 5.86
N ILE A 180 -3.39 5.59 7.08
CA ILE A 180 -2.92 6.96 7.29
C ILE A 180 -1.47 7.11 6.82
N VAL A 181 -0.56 6.21 7.23
CA VAL A 181 0.85 6.23 6.82
C VAL A 181 0.98 6.17 5.30
N TYR A 182 0.28 5.22 4.66
CA TYR A 182 0.34 5.00 3.22
C TYR A 182 -0.18 6.21 2.45
N LEU A 183 -1.36 6.72 2.79
CA LEU A 183 -1.97 7.86 2.10
C LEU A 183 -1.20 9.17 2.35
N SER A 184 -0.64 9.36 3.55
CA SER A 184 0.30 10.46 3.82
C SER A 184 1.55 10.37 2.96
N GLY A 185 2.05 9.16 2.73
CA GLY A 185 3.15 8.87 1.81
C GLY A 185 2.84 9.22 0.36
N VAL A 186 1.67 8.81 -0.12
CA VAL A 186 1.17 9.14 -1.46
C VAL A 186 1.02 10.66 -1.63
N ALA A 187 0.40 11.33 -0.68
CA ALA A 187 0.21 12.79 -0.73
C ALA A 187 1.55 13.54 -0.70
N ALA A 188 2.47 13.15 0.19
CA ALA A 188 3.79 13.77 0.26
C ALA A 188 4.61 13.46 -0.99
N GLY A 189 4.50 12.25 -1.53
CA GLY A 189 5.17 11.82 -2.75
C GLY A 189 4.80 12.69 -3.95
N SER A 190 3.50 12.89 -4.19
CA SER A 190 3.04 13.77 -5.29
C SER A 190 3.44 15.23 -5.09
N LEU A 191 3.32 15.77 -3.88
CA LEU A 191 3.73 17.14 -3.58
C LEU A 191 5.25 17.34 -3.74
N GLY A 192 6.07 16.42 -3.23
CA GLY A 192 7.52 16.46 -3.35
C GLY A 192 7.98 16.33 -4.81
N ALA A 193 7.40 15.37 -5.54
CA ALA A 193 7.64 15.20 -6.97
C ALA A 193 7.30 16.45 -7.77
N ASN A 194 6.14 17.05 -7.49
CA ASN A 194 5.71 18.25 -8.17
C ASN A 194 6.62 19.46 -7.88
N ILE A 195 7.21 19.57 -6.68
CA ILE A 195 8.17 20.64 -6.40
C ILE A 195 9.50 20.42 -7.15
N SER A 196 10.01 19.19 -7.16
CA SER A 196 11.31 18.87 -7.78
C SER A 196 11.27 18.75 -9.31
N ASP A 197 10.21 18.16 -9.85
CA ASP A 197 10.01 17.87 -11.27
C ASP A 197 8.66 18.43 -11.75
N PRO A 198 8.48 19.78 -11.78
CA PRO A 198 7.17 20.43 -11.93
C PRO A 198 6.44 20.19 -13.25
N TYR A 199 7.14 19.68 -14.27
CA TYR A 199 6.61 19.45 -15.61
C TYR A 199 6.36 17.96 -15.91
N SER A 200 6.62 17.07 -14.95
CA SER A 200 6.50 15.63 -15.14
C SER A 200 5.14 15.14 -14.68
N PHE A 201 4.57 14.22 -15.45
CA PHE A 201 3.45 13.40 -14.96
C PHE A 201 3.97 12.46 -13.87
N LEU A 202 3.08 12.12 -12.93
CA LEU A 202 3.38 11.14 -11.89
C LEU A 202 2.36 10.01 -11.92
N ALA A 203 2.86 8.79 -11.85
CA ALA A 203 2.11 7.55 -11.79
C ALA A 203 2.86 6.56 -10.89
N GLY A 204 2.11 5.80 -10.10
CA GLY A 204 2.61 4.67 -9.32
C GLY A 204 2.35 4.80 -7.84
N ALA A 205 2.09 3.67 -7.19
CA ALA A 205 1.87 3.58 -5.75
C ALA A 205 3.12 3.84 -4.89
N SER A 206 4.27 4.11 -5.51
CA SER A 206 5.58 4.08 -4.86
C SER A 206 5.72 5.07 -3.70
N GLY A 207 5.07 6.25 -3.76
CA GLY A 207 5.04 7.17 -2.60
C GLY A 207 4.48 6.51 -1.32
N GLY A 208 3.45 5.68 -1.47
CA GLY A 208 2.90 4.87 -0.38
C GLY A 208 3.78 3.68 -0.01
N VAL A 209 4.37 2.99 -0.99
CA VAL A 209 5.30 1.86 -0.76
C VAL A 209 6.52 2.31 0.05
N TYR A 210 7.11 3.44 -0.31
CA TYR A 210 8.24 4.03 0.40
C TYR A 210 7.86 4.49 1.81
N ALA A 211 6.63 4.97 1.99
CA ALA A 211 6.11 5.26 3.32
C ALA A 211 5.96 3.99 4.18
N LEU A 212 5.59 2.84 3.60
CA LEU A 212 5.57 1.57 4.31
C LEU A 212 6.97 1.11 4.71
N ILE A 213 7.95 1.23 3.80
CA ILE A 213 9.36 0.91 4.09
C ILE A 213 9.87 1.73 5.28
N SER A 214 9.65 3.05 5.25
CA SER A 214 10.12 3.93 6.31
C SER A 214 9.28 3.84 7.60
N ALA A 215 8.03 3.40 7.51
CA ALA A 215 7.20 3.10 8.68
C ALA A 215 7.72 1.88 9.46
N HIS A 216 8.35 0.90 8.79
CA HIS A 216 9.09 -0.15 9.49
C HIS A 216 10.27 0.42 10.27
N LEU A 217 11.00 1.38 9.69
CA LEU A 217 12.08 2.10 10.39
C LEU A 217 11.53 2.88 11.59
N ALA A 218 10.43 3.60 11.44
CA ALA A 218 9.77 4.29 12.55
C ALA A 218 9.36 3.30 13.66
N SER A 219 8.79 2.15 13.30
CA SER A 219 8.45 1.10 14.26
C SER A 219 9.68 0.58 15.00
N VAL A 220 10.81 0.41 14.32
CA VAL A 220 12.10 0.01 14.92
C VAL A 220 12.61 1.07 15.90
N VAL A 221 12.53 2.35 15.55
CA VAL A 221 12.96 3.46 16.42
C VAL A 221 12.13 3.51 17.71
N ILE A 222 10.79 3.50 17.60
CA ILE A 222 9.91 3.66 18.77
C ILE A 222 9.83 2.40 19.64
N ASN A 223 10.09 1.22 19.08
CA ASN A 223 10.06 -0.06 19.83
C ASN A 223 11.46 -0.68 19.98
N TRP A 224 12.54 0.12 19.85
CA TRP A 224 13.93 -0.37 19.79
C TRP A 224 14.30 -1.29 20.96
N GLY A 225 13.92 -0.90 22.18
CA GLY A 225 14.22 -1.65 23.40
C GLY A 225 13.41 -2.95 23.57
N GLU A 226 12.36 -3.13 22.78
CA GLU A 226 11.49 -4.31 22.84
C GLU A 226 11.74 -5.28 21.65
N MET A 227 12.42 -4.86 20.58
CA MET A 227 12.67 -5.74 19.42
C MET A 227 13.91 -6.62 19.61
N GLU A 228 13.75 -7.94 19.44
CA GLU A 228 14.90 -8.84 19.26
C GLU A 228 15.53 -8.61 17.88
N PHE A 229 16.86 -8.70 17.79
CA PHE A 229 17.62 -8.49 16.54
C PHE A 229 17.36 -7.14 15.86
N ASN A 230 17.06 -6.09 16.64
CA ASN A 230 16.84 -4.73 16.17
C ASN A 230 17.93 -4.24 15.18
N TRP A 231 19.20 -4.52 15.44
CA TRP A 231 20.31 -4.19 14.54
C TRP A 231 20.27 -4.92 13.20
N ILE A 232 19.93 -6.21 13.18
CA ILE A 232 19.82 -6.99 11.93
C ILE A 232 18.63 -6.50 11.11
N ARG A 233 17.50 -6.22 11.77
CA ARG A 233 16.31 -5.67 11.12
C ARG A 233 16.60 -4.27 10.54
N LEU A 234 17.26 -3.42 11.31
CA LEU A 234 17.69 -2.10 10.84
C LEU A 234 18.63 -2.22 9.64
N ALA A 235 19.64 -3.07 9.72
CA ALA A 235 20.57 -3.30 8.61
C ALA A 235 19.86 -3.81 7.35
N GLY A 236 18.93 -4.76 7.50
CA GLY A 236 18.12 -5.27 6.39
C GLY A 236 17.23 -4.20 5.74
N LEU A 237 16.59 -3.35 6.55
CA LEU A 237 15.77 -2.24 6.07
C LEU A 237 16.61 -1.18 5.35
N LEU A 238 17.77 -0.81 5.90
CA LEU A 238 18.67 0.17 5.30
C LEU A 238 19.30 -0.36 4.00
N LEU A 239 19.69 -1.63 3.96
CA LEU A 239 20.22 -2.25 2.75
C LEU A 239 19.16 -2.31 1.66
N PHE A 240 17.98 -2.86 1.97
CA PHE A 240 16.89 -2.98 1.01
C PHE A 240 16.43 -1.61 0.49
N GLY A 241 16.10 -0.68 1.40
CA GLY A 241 15.64 0.66 1.02
C GLY A 241 16.73 1.48 0.33
N GLY A 242 17.98 1.36 0.77
CA GLY A 242 19.11 2.05 0.15
C GLY A 242 19.38 1.56 -1.27
N THR A 243 19.34 0.24 -1.50
CA THR A 243 19.48 -0.34 -2.85
C THR A 243 18.33 0.09 -3.76
N ASP A 244 17.09 0.07 -3.28
CA ASP A 244 15.92 0.46 -4.09
C ASP A 244 15.98 1.95 -4.50
N ILE A 245 16.31 2.85 -3.56
CA ILE A 245 16.55 4.27 -3.87
C ILE A 245 17.73 4.43 -4.83
N GLY A 246 18.82 3.71 -4.59
CA GLY A 246 20.02 3.76 -5.43
C GLY A 246 19.75 3.37 -6.88
N VAL A 247 18.95 2.31 -7.09
CA VAL A 247 18.51 1.87 -8.43
C VAL A 247 17.62 2.94 -9.07
N ALA A 248 16.68 3.52 -8.33
CA ALA A 248 15.82 4.59 -8.85
C ALA A 248 16.61 5.85 -9.26
N ILE A 249 17.62 6.24 -8.46
CA ILE A 249 18.52 7.35 -8.79
C ILE A 249 19.38 7.00 -10.01
N TYR A 250 19.96 5.80 -10.07
CA TYR A 250 20.79 5.37 -11.19
C TYR A 250 20.00 5.41 -12.51
N GLY A 251 18.82 4.76 -12.55
CA GLY A 251 17.95 4.76 -13.73
C GLY A 251 17.57 6.16 -14.20
N ARG A 252 17.41 7.12 -13.28
CA ARG A 252 17.10 8.52 -13.61
C ARG A 252 18.19 9.23 -14.44
N TYR A 253 19.44 8.79 -14.30
CA TYR A 253 20.59 9.35 -15.01
C TYR A 253 21.06 8.50 -16.20
N THR A 254 20.65 7.23 -16.28
CA THR A 254 21.08 6.32 -17.35
C THR A 254 20.00 5.99 -18.38
N ASP A 255 18.72 6.00 -18.00
CA ASP A 255 17.63 5.62 -18.91
C ASP A 255 17.10 6.81 -19.71
N ASP A 256 16.66 6.52 -20.94
CA ASP A 256 16.10 7.52 -21.86
C ASP A 256 14.87 8.23 -21.27
N LYS A 257 14.69 9.50 -21.67
CA LYS A 257 13.86 10.52 -21.01
C LYS A 257 12.37 10.18 -20.85
N GLU A 258 11.85 9.13 -21.49
CA GLU A 258 10.42 8.91 -21.67
C GLU A 258 9.70 8.25 -20.48
N ASN A 259 10.40 7.56 -19.57
CA ASN A 259 9.79 6.91 -18.39
C ASN A 259 10.59 7.13 -17.11
N ARG A 260 10.59 8.36 -16.63
CA ARG A 260 11.28 8.73 -15.39
C ARG A 260 10.43 8.43 -14.16
N THR A 261 10.85 7.45 -13.37
CA THR A 261 10.39 7.30 -11.97
C THR A 261 10.89 8.50 -11.15
N SER A 262 9.98 9.14 -10.43
CA SER A 262 10.30 10.32 -9.61
C SER A 262 10.95 9.88 -8.29
N TYR A 263 12.28 10.01 -8.18
CA TYR A 263 13.00 9.77 -6.92
C TYR A 263 12.56 10.72 -5.81
N SER A 264 12.15 11.95 -6.16
CA SER A 264 11.60 12.95 -5.25
C SER A 264 10.28 12.47 -4.63
N ALA A 265 9.44 11.76 -5.38
CA ALA A 265 8.25 11.09 -4.84
C ALA A 265 8.62 10.04 -3.77
N HIS A 266 9.65 9.24 -4.04
CA HIS A 266 10.09 8.17 -3.14
C HIS A 266 10.64 8.74 -1.83
N ILE A 267 11.50 9.77 -1.91
CA ILE A 267 12.09 10.43 -0.75
C ILE A 267 11.01 11.12 0.09
N ALA A 268 10.11 11.87 -0.54
CA ALA A 268 9.04 12.57 0.18
C ALA A 268 8.04 11.59 0.82
N GLY A 269 7.70 10.50 0.12
CA GLY A 269 6.89 9.41 0.66
C GLY A 269 7.56 8.72 1.86
N ALA A 270 8.85 8.39 1.75
CA ALA A 270 9.62 7.82 2.84
C ALA A 270 9.69 8.77 4.06
N LEU A 271 9.94 10.05 3.85
CA LEU A 271 9.97 11.04 4.93
C LEU A 271 8.61 11.12 5.64
N ALA A 272 7.51 11.20 4.89
CA ALA A 272 6.17 11.20 5.45
C ALA A 272 5.88 9.91 6.24
N GLY A 273 6.19 8.74 5.68
CA GLY A 273 5.98 7.45 6.36
C GLY A 273 6.76 7.33 7.66
N PHE A 274 7.96 7.90 7.75
CA PHE A 274 8.75 7.92 8.98
C PHE A 274 8.13 8.85 10.03
N LEU A 275 7.84 10.10 9.68
CA LEU A 275 7.31 11.11 10.60
C LEU A 275 5.90 10.73 11.10
N VAL A 276 5.02 10.32 10.18
CA VAL A 276 3.66 9.86 10.50
C VAL A 276 3.72 8.53 11.22
N GLY A 277 4.64 7.62 10.83
CA GLY A 277 4.81 6.33 11.47
C GLY A 277 5.15 6.42 12.95
N ILE A 278 6.03 7.34 13.36
CA ILE A 278 6.37 7.57 14.77
C ILE A 278 5.12 7.94 15.59
N ASN A 279 4.22 8.72 15.01
CA ASN A 279 3.00 9.19 15.68
C ASN A 279 1.86 8.17 15.67
N VAL A 280 1.67 7.51 14.52
CA VAL A 280 0.46 6.75 14.24
C VAL A 280 0.66 5.27 14.50
N LEU A 281 1.87 4.70 14.47
CA LEU A 281 2.06 3.28 14.77
C LEU A 281 1.93 2.98 16.26
N ARG A 282 1.78 1.70 16.59
CA ARG A 282 1.65 1.26 17.98
C ARG A 282 3.01 1.35 18.66
N ASN A 283 3.05 2.06 19.78
CA ASN A 283 4.15 2.07 20.73
C ASN A 283 3.81 1.14 21.90
N LEU A 284 4.60 0.07 22.08
CA LEU A 284 4.35 -0.97 23.09
C LEU A 284 4.60 -0.49 24.51
N ARG A 285 5.54 0.44 24.69
CA ARG A 285 5.88 1.03 26.00
C ARG A 285 6.29 2.48 25.83
N VAL A 286 5.32 3.36 26.03
CA VAL A 286 5.52 4.80 25.88
C VAL A 286 6.47 5.33 26.94
N ARG A 287 7.60 5.88 26.49
CA ARG A 287 8.55 6.65 27.32
C ARG A 287 8.32 8.14 27.11
N ARG A 288 8.67 8.96 28.10
CA ARG A 288 8.48 10.43 28.03
C ARG A 288 9.14 11.08 26.81
N TRP A 289 10.35 10.65 26.46
CA TRP A 289 11.08 11.17 25.31
C TRP A 289 10.41 10.82 23.97
N GLU A 290 9.71 9.67 23.89
CA GLU A 290 8.98 9.25 22.68
C GLU A 290 7.73 10.11 22.47
N THR A 291 7.06 10.52 23.55
CA THR A 291 5.95 11.49 23.45
C THR A 291 6.43 12.84 22.93
N ILE A 292 7.55 13.35 23.44
CA ILE A 292 8.15 14.61 22.98
C ILE A 292 8.55 14.49 21.50
N LEU A 293 9.23 13.39 21.14
CA LEU A 293 9.61 13.10 19.76
C LEU A 293 8.38 13.09 18.84
N GLY A 294 7.29 12.41 19.24
CA GLY A 294 6.04 12.38 18.50
C GLY A 294 5.49 13.78 18.18
N TRP A 295 5.40 14.65 19.19
CA TRP A 295 4.97 16.04 18.97
C TRP A 295 5.90 16.82 18.04
N VAL A 296 7.22 16.69 18.22
CA VAL A 296 8.20 17.34 17.36
C VAL A 296 8.05 16.88 15.91
N VAL A 297 8.02 15.57 15.65
CA VAL A 297 7.91 15.05 14.29
C VAL A 297 6.54 15.32 13.66
N LEU A 298 5.48 15.44 14.46
CA LEU A 298 4.15 15.85 13.98
C LEU A 298 4.17 17.31 13.51
N VAL A 299 4.74 18.21 14.31
CA VAL A 299 4.89 19.62 13.92
C VAL A 299 5.73 19.75 12.65
N VAL A 300 6.85 19.03 12.57
CA VAL A 300 7.70 18.99 11.36
C VAL A 300 6.91 18.52 10.14
N TYR A 301 6.14 17.44 10.26
CA TYR A 301 5.30 16.94 9.17
C TYR A 301 4.27 17.98 8.71
N ILE A 302 3.57 18.63 9.64
CA ILE A 302 2.58 19.68 9.33
C ILE A 302 3.23 20.86 8.61
N LEU A 303 4.41 21.30 9.06
CA LEU A 303 5.14 22.40 8.42
C LEU A 303 5.58 22.04 7.00
N LEU A 304 6.10 20.84 6.78
CA LEU A 304 6.53 20.37 5.46
C LEU A 304 5.34 20.25 4.49
N MET A 305 4.24 19.64 4.93
CA MET A 305 3.03 19.52 4.11
C MET A 305 2.41 20.89 3.83
N GLY A 306 2.33 21.74 4.85
CA GLY A 306 1.82 23.11 4.72
C GLY A 306 2.65 23.93 3.73
N PHE A 307 3.98 23.88 3.85
CA PHE A 307 4.89 24.49 2.87
C PHE A 307 4.63 23.97 1.46
N ALA A 308 4.59 22.65 1.27
CA ALA A 308 4.44 22.07 -0.05
C ALA A 308 3.10 22.43 -0.73
N ILE A 309 2.00 22.43 0.05
CA ILE A 309 0.68 22.83 -0.42
C ILE A 309 0.65 24.32 -0.77
N ILE A 310 1.15 25.19 0.12
CA ILE A 310 1.21 26.64 -0.12
C ILE A 310 2.08 26.93 -1.34
N PHE A 311 3.23 26.26 -1.46
CA PHE A 311 4.13 26.41 -2.59
C PHE A 311 3.44 26.05 -3.90
N ASN A 312 2.70 24.93 -3.92
CA ASN A 312 1.93 24.51 -5.10
C ASN A 312 0.86 25.53 -5.51
N ILE A 313 0.17 26.12 -4.54
CA ILE A 313 -0.91 27.09 -4.81
C ILE A 313 -0.35 28.45 -5.24
N ALA A 314 0.69 28.94 -4.55
CA ALA A 314 1.21 30.29 -4.71
C ALA A 314 2.18 30.45 -5.89
N ASN A 315 3.06 29.48 -6.13
CA ASN A 315 4.14 29.60 -7.12
C ASN A 315 3.71 29.11 -8.51
N LYS A 316 2.73 29.77 -9.13
CA LYS A 316 2.20 29.34 -10.45
C LYS A 316 3.26 29.31 -11.55
N GLU A 317 4.21 30.25 -11.52
CA GLU A 317 5.28 30.37 -12.52
C GLU A 317 6.22 29.16 -12.53
N HIS A 318 6.47 28.54 -11.37
CA HIS A 318 7.31 27.33 -11.22
C HIS A 318 6.78 26.15 -12.05
N TYR A 319 5.49 26.16 -12.40
CA TYR A 319 4.82 25.08 -13.13
C TYR A 319 4.64 25.37 -14.61
N ILE A 320 5.19 26.47 -15.11
CA ILE A 320 5.18 26.82 -16.54
C ILE A 320 6.49 26.35 -17.14
N ASN A 321 6.44 25.35 -18.04
CA ASN A 321 7.63 24.85 -18.69
C ASN A 321 8.20 25.92 -19.65
N PRO A 322 9.42 26.45 -19.42
CA PRO A 322 10.00 27.49 -20.28
C PRO A 322 10.40 26.95 -21.66
N GLU A 323 10.71 25.66 -21.77
CA GLU A 323 11.09 24.99 -23.03
C GLU A 323 9.85 24.56 -23.83
N ASN A 324 8.72 24.37 -23.16
CA ASN A 324 7.44 24.07 -23.81
C ASN A 324 6.27 24.82 -23.14
N PRO A 325 6.10 26.13 -23.42
CA PRO A 325 5.04 26.94 -22.82
C PRO A 325 3.63 26.50 -23.22
N LEU A 326 3.52 25.64 -24.23
CA LEU A 326 2.27 25.07 -24.72
C LEU A 326 1.92 23.74 -24.07
N GLN A 327 2.79 23.15 -23.23
CA GLN A 327 2.58 21.85 -22.58
C GLN A 327 1.21 21.76 -21.86
N CYS A 328 0.75 22.87 -21.28
CA CYS A 328 -0.53 22.97 -20.57
C CYS A 328 -1.64 23.65 -21.36
N ARG A 329 -1.40 24.01 -22.63
CA ARG A 329 -2.46 24.42 -23.55
C ARG A 329 -3.07 23.15 -24.14
N ILE A 330 -4.27 22.82 -23.69
CA ILE A 330 -5.14 21.83 -24.36
C ILE A 330 -5.13 22.17 -25.86
N PRO A 331 -4.97 21.20 -26.79
CA PRO A 331 -5.13 21.48 -28.21
C PRO A 331 -6.52 22.07 -28.38
N GLN A 332 -6.61 23.36 -28.70
CA GLN A 332 -7.90 23.93 -29.07
C GLN A 332 -8.34 23.17 -30.32
N THR A 333 -9.57 22.71 -30.26
CA THR A 333 -10.31 22.07 -31.34
C THR A 333 -10.01 22.72 -32.70
N HIS A 334 -9.60 21.91 -33.67
CA HIS A 334 -9.64 22.21 -35.10
C HIS A 334 -9.10 23.58 -35.54
N ASP A 335 -7.78 23.70 -35.70
CA ASP A 335 -7.27 24.52 -36.79
C ASP A 335 -7.25 23.63 -38.05
N PRO A 336 -8.03 23.94 -39.10
CA PRO A 336 -7.93 23.22 -40.35
C PRO A 336 -6.53 23.42 -40.92
N ILE A 337 -5.88 22.30 -41.26
CA ILE A 337 -4.64 22.26 -42.01
C ILE A 337 -4.88 23.02 -43.32
N GLN A 338 -4.47 24.30 -43.38
CA GLN A 338 -4.23 24.94 -44.66
C GLN A 338 -2.90 24.39 -45.19
N GLY A 339 -3.00 23.42 -46.09
CA GLY A 339 -1.87 22.98 -46.88
C GLY A 339 -1.38 24.10 -47.80
N PRO A 340 -0.09 24.09 -48.19
CA PRO A 340 0.45 25.11 -49.08
C PRO A 340 -0.15 24.97 -50.49
N GLN A 341 -0.57 26.11 -51.06
CA GLN A 341 -0.79 26.27 -52.50
C GLN A 341 0.54 26.46 -53.22
#